data_AF-L9ZCI9-F1
#
_entry.id   AF-L9ZCI9-F1
#
_cell.length_a   1.000
_cell.length_b   1.000
_cell.length_c   1.000
_cell.angle_alpha   90.00
_cell.angle_beta   90.00
_cell.angle_gamma   90.00
#
_symmetry.space_group_name_H-M   'P 1'
#
loop_
_entity.id
_entity.type
_entity.pdbx_description
1 polymer ?
#
loop_
_entity_poly.entity_id
_entity_poly.type
_entity_poly.pdbx_seq_one_letter_code
_entity_poly.pdbx_strand_id
1 'polypeptide(L)'
;MSSQHLAIDRTLAIADIAEHDETLLDELEGLLLVAAGRGERLSPAAVARDTRLSREAATDLFRQFLQCDVVQRESYETDLVETRFTVDATRTRQVLERAQESIRILAAHQERVPTTTVTPLITFPDDPAFSGTTAASFGMDGLLSTLASQIKRCDSEIILLSPFFEGEGFGRLADVLLDALERGVDLTIVTRYLSDTESHNYHVIQSFMDRVAEQGVASRVSLVDYTVWDDSTPMEERTQDGENPQFTLHAKVMLFDSRAAYIGSANVTDYGFNRYLELGVLLEGAKVTPFRELCTCLLDSASAIRVDI
;
A
#
# COMPACT_ATOMS: atom_id res chain seq x y z
N MET A 1 34.13 -16.22 -7.69
CA MET A 1 32.82 -15.65 -7.32
C MET A 1 32.39 -14.44 -8.16
N SER A 2 33.26 -13.78 -8.93
CA SER A 2 32.91 -12.55 -9.69
C SER A 2 32.21 -12.79 -11.06
N SER A 3 32.44 -13.90 -11.76
CA SER A 3 31.90 -14.13 -13.11
C SER A 3 30.45 -14.64 -13.15
N GLN A 4 30.01 -15.42 -12.15
CA GLN A 4 28.63 -15.93 -12.09
C GLN A 4 27.62 -14.84 -11.73
N HIS A 5 27.98 -13.91 -10.83
CA HIS A 5 27.13 -12.78 -10.47
C HIS A 5 26.90 -11.86 -11.67
N LEU A 6 27.97 -11.56 -12.41
CA LEU A 6 27.90 -10.74 -13.62
C LEU A 6 27.02 -11.40 -14.70
N ALA A 7 27.02 -12.72 -14.81
CA ALA A 7 26.18 -13.43 -15.78
C ALA A 7 24.68 -13.39 -15.40
N ILE A 8 24.36 -13.48 -14.10
CA ILE A 8 22.99 -13.37 -13.57
C ILE A 8 22.44 -11.96 -13.78
N ASP A 9 23.24 -10.93 -13.50
CA ASP A 9 22.83 -9.53 -13.68
C ASP A 9 22.49 -9.22 -15.15
N ARG A 10 23.13 -9.91 -16.10
CA ARG A 10 22.91 -9.72 -17.55
C ARG A 10 21.67 -10.44 -18.06
N THR A 11 21.40 -11.65 -17.59
CA THR A 11 20.17 -12.37 -17.97
C THR A 11 18.94 -11.67 -17.41
N LEU A 12 19.04 -11.07 -16.23
CA LEU A 12 18.01 -10.17 -15.67
C LEU A 12 17.84 -8.90 -16.51
N ALA A 13 18.92 -8.22 -16.89
CA ALA A 13 18.82 -7.05 -17.76
C ALA A 13 18.18 -7.37 -19.13
N ILE A 14 18.46 -8.55 -19.70
CA ILE A 14 17.80 -9.01 -20.93
C ILE A 14 16.31 -9.26 -20.70
N ALA A 15 15.94 -9.87 -19.57
CA ALA A 15 14.55 -10.07 -19.18
C ALA A 15 13.81 -8.72 -18.98
N ASP A 16 14.45 -7.74 -18.34
CA ASP A 16 13.89 -6.40 -18.14
C ASP A 16 13.66 -5.67 -19.47
N ILE A 17 14.64 -5.71 -20.39
CA ILE A 17 14.52 -5.11 -21.74
C ILE A 17 13.39 -5.78 -22.55
N ALA A 18 13.17 -7.08 -22.33
CA ALA A 18 12.06 -7.82 -22.94
C ALA A 18 10.73 -7.67 -22.17
N GLU A 19 10.68 -6.80 -21.16
CA GLU A 19 9.51 -6.54 -20.31
C GLU A 19 8.95 -7.83 -19.66
N HIS A 20 9.84 -8.77 -19.34
CA HIS A 20 9.49 -10.08 -18.78
C HIS A 20 8.56 -10.92 -19.67
N ASP A 21 8.55 -10.69 -20.99
CA ASP A 21 7.70 -11.43 -21.93
C ASP A 21 8.44 -12.62 -22.56
N GLU A 22 8.04 -13.84 -22.20
CA GLU A 22 8.61 -15.07 -22.74
C GLU A 22 8.39 -15.21 -24.26
N THR A 23 7.27 -14.73 -24.79
CA THR A 23 6.96 -14.83 -26.24
C THR A 23 7.85 -13.93 -27.07
N LEU A 24 8.23 -12.76 -26.53
CA LEU A 24 9.20 -11.87 -27.17
C LEU A 24 10.60 -12.50 -27.17
N LEU A 25 11.00 -13.17 -26.08
CA LEU A 25 12.29 -13.88 -26.05
C LEU A 25 12.34 -15.05 -27.05
N ASP A 26 11.24 -15.80 -27.20
CA ASP A 26 11.13 -16.86 -28.22
C ASP A 26 11.25 -16.30 -29.65
N GLU A 27 10.59 -15.16 -29.92
CA GLU A 27 10.68 -14.47 -31.22
C GLU A 27 12.11 -14.01 -31.52
N LEU A 28 12.77 -13.39 -30.53
CA LEU A 28 14.16 -12.95 -30.63
C LEU A 28 15.12 -14.12 -30.84
N GLU A 29 14.90 -15.23 -30.12
CA GLU A 29 15.69 -16.46 -30.30
C GLU A 29 15.55 -16.97 -31.73
N GLY A 30 14.31 -17.08 -32.23
CA GLY A 30 14.04 -17.52 -33.59
C GLY A 30 14.76 -16.67 -34.64
N LEU A 31 14.65 -15.34 -34.53
CA LEU A 31 15.32 -14.40 -35.46
C LEU A 31 16.84 -14.56 -35.43
N LEU A 32 17.43 -14.62 -34.24
CA LEU A 32 18.88 -14.76 -34.06
C LEU A 32 19.40 -16.11 -34.58
N LEU A 33 18.70 -17.20 -34.31
CA LEU A 33 19.09 -18.54 -34.76
C LEU A 33 18.95 -18.70 -36.27
N VAL A 34 17.92 -18.11 -36.89
CA VAL A 34 17.77 -18.09 -38.36
C VAL A 34 18.93 -17.33 -38.99
N ALA A 35 19.28 -16.16 -38.45
CA ALA A 35 20.42 -15.39 -38.96
C ALA A 35 21.74 -16.16 -38.82
N ALA A 36 21.99 -16.78 -37.66
CA ALA A 36 23.16 -17.61 -37.43
C ALA A 36 23.23 -18.80 -38.41
N GLY A 37 22.11 -19.50 -38.62
CA GLY A 37 22.04 -20.66 -39.52
C GLY A 37 22.25 -20.32 -41.01
N ARG A 38 21.90 -19.10 -41.41
CA ARG A 38 22.10 -18.61 -42.80
C ARG A 38 23.42 -17.85 -43.00
N GLY A 39 24.18 -17.61 -41.93
CA GLY A 39 25.33 -16.70 -41.95
C GLY A 39 24.94 -15.25 -42.28
N GLU A 40 23.67 -14.89 -42.03
CA GLU A 40 23.15 -13.55 -42.21
C GLU A 40 23.54 -12.67 -41.02
N ARG A 41 23.53 -11.36 -41.24
CA ARG A 41 23.92 -10.37 -40.22
C ARG A 41 22.71 -9.57 -39.80
N LEU A 42 22.61 -9.29 -38.51
CA LEU A 42 21.51 -8.51 -37.93
C LEU A 42 22.03 -7.21 -37.34
N SER A 43 21.18 -6.18 -37.39
CA SER A 43 21.39 -4.92 -36.66
C SER A 43 20.25 -4.70 -35.65
N PRO A 44 20.47 -3.92 -34.58
CA PRO A 44 19.40 -3.54 -33.67
C PRO A 44 18.21 -2.90 -34.39
N ALA A 45 18.46 -2.05 -35.40
CA ALA A 45 17.41 -1.43 -36.21
C ALA A 45 16.57 -2.46 -36.97
N ALA A 46 17.19 -3.55 -37.47
CA ALA A 46 16.46 -4.63 -38.13
C ALA A 46 15.60 -5.40 -37.13
N VAL A 47 16.15 -5.72 -35.95
CA VAL A 47 15.39 -6.42 -34.89
C VAL A 47 14.24 -5.57 -34.37
N ALA A 48 14.43 -4.26 -34.17
CA ALA A 48 13.35 -3.35 -33.77
C ALA A 48 12.26 -3.17 -34.85
N ARG A 49 12.58 -3.43 -36.11
CA ARG A 49 11.59 -3.41 -37.20
C ARG A 49 10.79 -4.72 -37.26
N ASP A 50 11.48 -5.83 -37.00
CA ASP A 50 10.95 -7.18 -37.20
C ASP A 50 10.35 -7.76 -35.89
N THR A 51 10.43 -7.02 -34.78
CA THR A 51 9.82 -7.34 -33.48
C THR A 51 9.08 -6.11 -32.94
N ARG A 52 8.41 -6.27 -31.81
CA ARG A 52 7.76 -5.15 -31.10
C ARG A 52 8.72 -4.26 -30.29
N LEU A 53 10.02 -4.54 -30.26
CA LEU A 53 10.99 -3.73 -29.51
C LEU A 53 11.15 -2.34 -30.11
N SER A 54 11.30 -1.33 -29.25
CA SER A 54 11.74 0.00 -29.71
C SER A 54 13.18 -0.07 -30.23
N ARG A 55 13.58 0.89 -31.08
CA ARG A 55 14.98 1.01 -31.54
C ARG A 55 15.97 1.14 -30.38
N GLU A 56 15.57 1.82 -29.31
CA GLU A 56 16.37 1.97 -28.09
C GLU A 56 16.51 0.64 -27.36
N ALA A 57 15.39 -0.04 -27.08
CA ALA A 57 15.38 -1.34 -26.41
C ALA A 57 16.16 -2.41 -27.19
N ALA A 58 16.03 -2.45 -28.52
CA ALA A 58 16.83 -3.35 -29.35
C ALA A 58 18.33 -2.99 -29.30
N THR A 59 18.68 -1.71 -29.22
CA THR A 59 20.07 -1.28 -29.08
C THR A 59 20.64 -1.70 -27.72
N ASP A 60 19.89 -1.53 -26.64
CA ASP A 60 20.26 -2.00 -25.31
C ASP A 60 20.39 -3.52 -25.23
N LEU A 61 19.48 -4.23 -25.88
CA LEU A 61 19.53 -5.68 -25.98
C LEU A 61 20.84 -6.14 -26.64
N PHE A 62 21.23 -5.51 -27.75
CA PHE A 62 22.49 -5.81 -28.43
C PHE A 62 23.72 -5.44 -27.60
N ARG A 63 23.64 -4.44 -26.71
CA ARG A 63 24.72 -4.17 -25.72
C ARG A 63 24.85 -5.33 -24.75
N GLN A 64 23.75 -5.89 -24.25
CA GLN A 64 23.80 -7.07 -23.38
C GLN A 64 24.30 -8.31 -24.13
N PHE A 65 23.86 -8.52 -25.37
CA PHE A 65 24.31 -9.63 -26.21
C PHE A 65 25.80 -9.58 -26.54
N LEU A 66 26.36 -8.39 -26.80
CA LEU A 66 27.80 -8.22 -26.97
C LEU A 66 28.58 -8.65 -25.73
N GLN A 67 28.07 -8.30 -24.55
CA GLN A 67 28.72 -8.65 -23.28
C GLN A 67 28.56 -10.14 -22.92
N CYS A 68 27.60 -10.82 -23.52
CA CYS A 68 27.36 -12.25 -23.34
C CYS A 68 27.91 -13.11 -24.49
N ASP A 69 28.67 -12.51 -25.42
CA ASP A 69 29.20 -13.15 -26.63
C ASP A 69 28.12 -13.78 -27.54
N VAL A 70 26.87 -13.33 -27.43
CA VAL A 70 25.76 -13.78 -28.30
C VAL A 70 25.91 -13.20 -29.70
N VAL A 71 26.42 -11.96 -29.77
CA VAL A 71 26.70 -11.28 -31.03
C VAL A 71 28.12 -10.74 -31.05
N GLN A 72 28.73 -10.68 -32.24
CA GLN A 72 30.05 -10.11 -32.44
C GLN A 72 30.02 -8.95 -33.43
N ARG A 73 30.76 -7.89 -33.09
CA ARG A 73 30.84 -6.66 -33.89
C ARG A 73 32.02 -6.75 -34.87
N GLU A 74 31.78 -6.48 -36.14
CA GLU A 74 32.85 -6.49 -37.16
C GLU A 74 33.50 -5.12 -37.40
N SER A 75 32.76 -4.02 -37.23
CA SER A 75 33.28 -2.65 -37.44
C SER A 75 32.76 -1.69 -36.37
N TYR A 76 33.64 -0.79 -35.94
CA TYR A 76 33.38 0.22 -34.90
C TYR A 76 33.03 1.61 -35.46
N GLU A 77 32.94 1.75 -36.79
CA GLU A 77 32.81 3.06 -37.46
C GLU A 77 31.37 3.58 -37.58
N THR A 78 30.37 2.74 -37.28
CA THR A 78 28.94 3.08 -37.43
C THR A 78 28.26 3.15 -36.06
N ASP A 79 27.16 3.89 -35.95
CA ASP A 79 26.32 3.86 -34.75
C ASP A 79 25.85 2.43 -34.44
N LEU A 80 25.75 2.10 -33.14
CA LEU A 80 25.46 0.74 -32.70
C LEU A 80 24.13 0.22 -33.26
N VAL A 81 23.14 1.10 -33.40
CA VAL A 81 21.78 0.77 -33.88
C VAL A 81 21.76 0.28 -35.33
N GLU A 82 22.68 0.76 -36.19
CA GLU A 82 22.80 0.34 -37.60
C GLU A 82 23.95 -0.66 -37.82
N THR A 83 24.76 -0.90 -36.79
CA THR A 83 25.89 -1.84 -36.86
C THR A 83 25.37 -3.25 -37.12
N ARG A 84 26.06 -3.97 -38.01
CA ARG A 84 25.76 -5.37 -38.34
C ARG A 84 26.61 -6.30 -37.49
N PHE A 85 25.96 -7.32 -36.93
CA PHE A 85 26.56 -8.31 -36.06
C PHE A 85 26.41 -9.71 -36.64
N THR A 86 27.40 -10.55 -36.40
CA THR A 86 27.27 -12.01 -36.52
C THR A 86 26.72 -12.57 -35.20
N VAL A 87 26.01 -13.69 -35.29
CA VAL A 87 25.31 -14.30 -34.14
C VAL A 87 25.91 -15.66 -33.84
N ASP A 88 26.21 -15.94 -32.57
CA ASP A 88 26.62 -17.26 -32.11
C ASP A 88 25.40 -18.07 -31.64
N ALA A 89 25.01 -19.06 -32.45
CA ALA A 89 23.82 -19.88 -32.17
C ALA A 89 23.86 -20.63 -30.83
N THR A 90 25.04 -20.99 -30.32
CA THR A 90 25.14 -21.72 -29.05
C THR A 90 24.96 -20.76 -27.89
N ARG A 91 25.59 -19.58 -27.95
CA ARG A 91 25.43 -18.53 -26.95
C ARG A 91 24.03 -17.96 -26.93
N THR A 92 23.39 -17.77 -28.09
CA THR A 92 21.99 -17.34 -28.19
C THR A 92 21.09 -18.22 -27.33
N ARG A 93 21.11 -19.55 -27.56
CA ARG A 93 20.27 -20.49 -26.79
C ARG A 93 20.56 -20.40 -25.29
N GLN A 94 21.84 -20.50 -24.91
CA GLN A 94 22.24 -20.49 -23.50
C GLN A 94 21.81 -19.23 -22.75
N VAL A 95 21.89 -18.05 -23.39
CA VAL A 95 21.58 -16.78 -22.75
C VAL A 95 20.07 -16.55 -22.69
N LEU A 96 19.34 -16.87 -23.76
CA LEU A 96 17.89 -16.67 -23.81
C LEU A 96 17.14 -17.69 -22.95
N GLU A 97 17.57 -18.96 -22.90
CA GLU A 97 17.03 -19.97 -21.96
C GLU A 97 17.18 -19.50 -20.50
N ARG A 98 18.34 -18.92 -20.14
CA ARG A 98 18.55 -18.38 -18.79
C ARG A 98 17.74 -17.11 -18.51
N ALA A 99 17.54 -16.25 -19.51
CA ALA A 99 16.68 -15.09 -19.36
C ALA A 99 15.21 -15.52 -19.13
N GLN A 100 14.73 -16.53 -19.86
CA GLN A 100 13.42 -17.13 -19.63
C GLN A 100 13.29 -17.77 -18.24
N GLU A 101 14.30 -18.53 -17.81
CA GLU A 101 14.35 -19.08 -16.45
C GLU A 101 14.28 -17.97 -15.39
N SER A 102 15.00 -16.87 -15.61
CA SER A 102 14.97 -15.69 -14.72
C SER A 102 13.57 -15.08 -14.63
N ILE A 103 12.88 -14.91 -15.77
CA ILE A 103 11.48 -14.43 -15.83
C ILE A 103 10.57 -15.33 -14.99
N ARG A 104 10.63 -16.65 -15.18
CA ARG A 104 9.78 -17.60 -14.45
C ARG A 104 10.06 -17.59 -12.95
N ILE A 105 11.33 -17.49 -12.54
CA ILE A 105 11.71 -17.40 -11.13
C ILE A 105 11.18 -16.09 -10.52
N LEU A 106 11.29 -14.97 -11.23
CA LEU A 106 10.76 -13.68 -10.77
C LEU A 106 9.23 -13.71 -10.66
N ALA A 107 8.53 -14.25 -11.65
CA ALA A 107 7.08 -14.42 -11.61
C ALA A 107 6.65 -15.30 -10.44
N ALA A 108 7.29 -16.46 -10.25
CA ALA A 108 7.01 -17.35 -9.13
C ALA A 108 7.36 -16.72 -7.77
N HIS A 109 8.36 -15.84 -7.72
CA HIS A 109 8.67 -15.07 -6.51
C HIS A 109 7.61 -14.01 -6.23
N GLN A 110 7.18 -13.25 -7.24
CA GLN A 110 6.11 -12.26 -7.12
C GLN A 110 4.79 -12.89 -6.68
N GLU A 111 4.44 -14.08 -7.18
CA GLU A 111 3.27 -14.84 -6.73
C GLU A 111 3.36 -15.29 -5.27
N ARG A 112 4.57 -15.49 -4.75
CA ARG A 112 4.83 -15.93 -3.37
C ARG A 112 5.00 -14.79 -2.38
N VAL A 113 5.26 -13.56 -2.84
CA VAL A 113 5.35 -12.39 -1.97
C VAL A 113 3.93 -11.89 -1.69
N PRO A 114 3.45 -11.97 -0.44
CA PRO A 114 2.13 -11.47 -0.10
C PRO A 114 2.02 -9.99 -0.51
N THR A 115 1.10 -9.68 -1.44
CA THR A 115 0.93 -8.33 -1.95
C THR A 115 0.07 -7.49 -1.02
N THR A 116 0.08 -6.18 -1.23
CA THR A 116 -0.80 -5.25 -0.53
C THR A 116 -1.41 -4.32 -1.55
N THR A 117 -2.74 -4.29 -1.58
CA THR A 117 -3.48 -3.28 -2.31
C THR A 117 -3.48 -2.00 -1.47
N VAL A 118 -3.13 -0.88 -2.09
CA VAL A 118 -3.13 0.44 -1.46
C VAL A 118 -4.10 1.32 -2.22
N THR A 119 -5.20 1.69 -1.57
CA THR A 119 -6.22 2.58 -2.15
C THR A 119 -6.07 3.96 -1.53
N PRO A 120 -5.66 4.98 -2.31
CA PRO A 120 -5.55 6.34 -1.80
C PRO A 120 -6.94 6.95 -1.58
N LEU A 121 -7.13 7.58 -0.42
CA LEU A 121 -8.40 8.15 0.03
C LEU A 121 -8.30 9.65 0.21
N ILE A 122 -9.39 10.36 -0.07
CA ILE A 122 -9.47 11.82 0.05
C ILE A 122 -10.84 12.30 0.54
N THR A 123 -10.83 13.41 1.26
CA THR A 123 -12.00 14.29 1.49
C THR A 123 -11.68 15.66 0.93
N PHE A 124 -12.70 16.43 0.56
CA PHE A 124 -12.49 17.78 0.06
C PHE A 124 -12.94 18.82 1.08
N PRO A 125 -12.19 19.93 1.20
CA PRO A 125 -12.63 21.06 1.99
C PRO A 125 -13.82 21.76 1.30
N ASP A 126 -14.59 22.52 2.08
CA ASP A 126 -15.64 23.42 1.59
C ASP A 126 -15.01 24.68 0.97
N ASP A 127 -14.14 24.47 -0.02
CA ASP A 127 -13.47 25.50 -0.81
C ASP A 127 -14.05 25.46 -2.23
N PRO A 128 -14.55 26.59 -2.77
CA PRO A 128 -15.08 26.68 -4.13
C PRO A 128 -14.17 26.12 -5.22
N ALA A 129 -12.84 26.10 -5.01
CA ALA A 129 -11.88 25.47 -5.92
C ALA A 129 -12.13 23.97 -6.15
N PHE A 130 -12.82 23.29 -5.23
CA PHE A 130 -13.15 21.86 -5.32
C PHE A 130 -14.61 21.57 -5.66
N SER A 131 -15.44 22.60 -5.88
CA SER A 131 -16.90 22.49 -6.07
C SER A 131 -17.37 21.61 -7.25
N GLY A 132 -16.48 21.29 -8.19
CA GLY A 132 -16.74 20.39 -9.32
C GLY A 132 -15.86 19.14 -9.35
N THR A 133 -15.10 18.89 -8.29
CA THR A 133 -14.09 17.83 -8.27
C THR A 133 -14.58 16.63 -7.47
N THR A 134 -14.16 15.44 -7.89
CA THR A 134 -14.44 14.19 -7.18
C THR A 134 -13.12 13.49 -6.85
N ALA A 135 -13.14 12.52 -5.94
CA ALA A 135 -11.94 11.74 -5.62
C ALA A 135 -11.36 11.07 -6.88
N ALA A 136 -12.26 10.55 -7.74
CA ALA A 136 -11.91 9.93 -9.01
C ALA A 136 -11.18 10.88 -9.98
N SER A 137 -11.40 12.20 -9.87
CA SER A 137 -10.66 13.20 -10.66
C SER A 137 -9.14 13.17 -10.41
N PHE A 138 -8.71 12.61 -9.27
CA PHE A 138 -7.31 12.40 -8.91
C PHE A 138 -6.92 10.91 -8.87
N GLY A 139 -7.77 10.00 -9.35
CA GLY A 139 -7.54 8.56 -9.23
C GLY A 139 -7.59 8.05 -7.78
N MET A 140 -8.38 8.70 -6.93
CA MET A 140 -8.55 8.35 -5.50
C MET A 140 -10.00 7.98 -5.20
N ASP A 141 -10.23 7.40 -4.02
CA ASP A 141 -11.55 7.07 -3.51
C ASP A 141 -11.99 8.04 -2.40
N GLY A 142 -13.32 8.18 -2.24
CA GLY A 142 -13.89 8.99 -1.15
C GLY A 142 -13.62 8.35 0.19
N LEU A 143 -13.00 9.09 1.12
CA LEU A 143 -12.57 8.56 2.41
C LEU A 143 -13.76 8.04 3.24
N LEU A 144 -14.78 8.87 3.47
CA LEU A 144 -15.95 8.50 4.29
C LEU A 144 -16.73 7.31 3.72
N SER A 145 -16.99 7.34 2.41
CA SER A 145 -17.71 6.26 1.74
C SER A 145 -16.95 4.94 1.80
N THR A 146 -15.63 5.00 1.72
CA THR A 146 -14.77 3.82 1.80
C THR A 146 -14.74 3.26 3.22
N LEU A 147 -14.56 4.11 4.25
CA LEU A 147 -14.64 3.66 5.65
C LEU A 147 -16.01 3.07 5.98
N ALA A 148 -17.10 3.73 5.59
CA ALA A 148 -18.45 3.21 5.81
C ALA A 148 -18.66 1.86 5.10
N SER A 149 -18.12 1.68 3.90
CA SER A 149 -18.14 0.40 3.17
C SER A 149 -17.36 -0.70 3.90
N GLN A 150 -16.18 -0.37 4.44
CA GLN A 150 -15.38 -1.31 5.22
C GLN A 150 -16.07 -1.71 6.54
N ILE A 151 -16.67 -0.76 7.26
CA ILE A 151 -17.48 -1.04 8.47
C ILE A 151 -18.63 -2.00 8.14
N LYS A 152 -19.33 -1.80 7.02
CA LYS A 152 -20.44 -2.66 6.58
C LYS A 152 -20.00 -4.08 6.21
N ARG A 153 -18.76 -4.24 5.74
CA ARG A 153 -18.18 -5.52 5.30
C ARG A 153 -17.38 -6.24 6.38
N CYS A 154 -17.13 -5.58 7.51
CA CYS A 154 -16.42 -6.14 8.63
C CYS A 154 -17.24 -7.25 9.29
N ASP A 155 -16.56 -8.36 9.61
CA ASP A 155 -17.19 -9.60 10.06
C ASP A 155 -17.03 -9.83 11.57
N SER A 156 -15.95 -9.35 12.18
CA SER A 156 -15.57 -9.74 13.54
C SER A 156 -15.17 -8.58 14.45
N GLU A 157 -14.28 -7.68 14.03
CA GLU A 157 -13.80 -6.62 14.90
C GLU A 157 -13.39 -5.34 14.16
N ILE A 158 -13.68 -4.22 14.81
CA ILE A 158 -13.21 -2.89 14.40
C ILE A 158 -12.38 -2.32 15.54
N ILE A 159 -11.15 -1.90 15.25
CA ILE A 159 -10.30 -1.17 16.19
C ILE A 159 -10.10 0.24 15.66
N LEU A 160 -10.57 1.23 16.41
CA LEU A 160 -10.50 2.64 16.06
C LEU A 160 -9.54 3.38 16.99
N LEU A 161 -8.39 3.78 16.45
CA LEU A 161 -7.42 4.65 17.12
C LEU A 161 -7.61 6.06 16.58
N SER A 162 -7.98 7.01 17.43
CA SER A 162 -7.99 8.43 17.05
C SER A 162 -7.78 9.33 18.27
N PRO A 163 -6.91 10.35 18.21
CA PRO A 163 -6.70 11.26 19.34
C PRO A 163 -7.89 12.19 19.58
N PHE A 164 -8.70 12.44 18.55
CA PHE A 164 -9.76 13.44 18.62
C PHE A 164 -11.02 12.92 17.93
N PHE A 165 -12.14 13.12 18.60
CA PHE A 165 -13.49 12.83 18.14
C PHE A 165 -14.29 14.13 18.13
N GLU A 166 -15.19 14.28 17.15
CA GLU A 166 -16.22 15.33 17.20
C GLU A 166 -17.59 14.75 16.84
N GLY A 167 -18.64 15.38 17.34
CA GLY A 167 -20.00 14.84 17.38
C GLY A 167 -20.62 14.57 16.01
N GLU A 168 -20.58 15.50 15.05
CA GLU A 168 -21.18 15.31 13.72
C GLU A 168 -20.35 14.33 12.86
N GLY A 169 -19.02 14.40 12.93
CA GLY A 169 -18.09 13.57 12.18
C GLY A 169 -18.15 12.10 12.62
N PHE A 170 -18.10 11.85 13.92
CA PHE A 170 -18.35 10.53 14.47
C PHE A 170 -19.81 10.11 14.21
N GLY A 171 -20.78 11.03 14.29
CA GLY A 171 -22.18 10.79 13.96
C GLY A 171 -22.40 10.19 12.56
N ARG A 172 -21.60 10.56 11.56
CA ARG A 172 -21.67 9.99 10.20
C ARG A 172 -21.27 8.52 10.11
N LEU A 173 -20.41 8.07 11.02
CA LEU A 173 -20.03 6.66 11.13
C LEU A 173 -20.85 5.93 12.20
N ALA A 174 -21.47 6.65 13.14
CA ALA A 174 -22.18 6.08 14.27
C ALA A 174 -23.28 5.09 13.84
N ASP A 175 -24.08 5.43 12.83
CA ASP A 175 -25.14 4.54 12.34
C ASP A 175 -24.57 3.24 11.78
N VAL A 176 -23.54 3.32 10.94
CA VAL A 176 -22.92 2.12 10.34
C VAL A 176 -22.13 1.30 11.37
N LEU A 177 -21.59 1.94 12.40
CA LEU A 177 -20.96 1.26 13.55
C LEU A 177 -22.01 0.54 14.41
N LEU A 178 -23.15 1.18 14.71
CA LEU A 178 -24.27 0.55 15.40
C LEU A 178 -24.78 -0.66 14.64
N ASP A 179 -24.99 -0.53 13.32
CA ASP A 179 -25.37 -1.65 12.46
C ASP A 179 -24.34 -2.79 12.56
N ALA A 180 -23.04 -2.48 12.69
CA ALA A 180 -22.00 -3.49 12.84
C ALA A 180 -22.06 -4.21 14.18
N LEU A 181 -22.25 -3.46 15.28
CA LEU A 181 -22.44 -4.01 16.61
C LEU A 181 -23.65 -4.94 16.68
N GLU A 182 -24.77 -4.56 16.06
CA GLU A 182 -25.98 -5.39 15.95
C GLU A 182 -25.74 -6.70 15.17
N ARG A 183 -24.87 -6.67 14.15
CA ARG A 183 -24.43 -7.88 13.42
C ARG A 183 -23.49 -8.77 14.24
N GLY A 184 -23.00 -8.27 15.38
CA GLY A 184 -22.13 -9.02 16.27
C GLY A 184 -20.64 -8.73 16.10
N VAL A 185 -20.29 -7.65 15.40
CA VAL A 185 -18.91 -7.13 15.32
C VAL A 185 -18.55 -6.46 16.65
N ASP A 186 -17.34 -6.68 17.15
CA ASP A 186 -16.84 -6.01 18.36
C ASP A 186 -16.12 -4.70 17.99
N LEU A 187 -16.34 -3.63 18.75
CA LEU A 187 -15.74 -2.32 18.53
C LEU A 187 -14.82 -1.96 19.69
N THR A 188 -13.54 -1.70 19.40
CA THR A 188 -12.61 -1.12 20.37
C THR A 188 -12.28 0.31 19.96
N ILE A 189 -12.58 1.27 20.82
CA ILE A 189 -12.23 2.69 20.64
C ILE A 189 -11.06 3.02 21.56
N VAL A 190 -9.94 3.45 20.97
CA VAL A 190 -8.75 3.90 21.68
C VAL A 190 -8.56 5.39 21.42
N THR A 191 -8.59 6.18 22.48
CA THR A 191 -8.43 7.63 22.38
C THR A 191 -7.74 8.20 23.61
N ARG A 192 -7.75 9.53 23.78
CA ARG A 192 -7.16 10.23 24.91
C ARG A 192 -8.23 10.92 25.74
N TYR A 193 -7.96 11.02 27.03
CA TYR A 193 -8.76 11.77 28.01
C TYR A 193 -10.14 11.17 28.31
N LEU A 194 -10.36 9.88 28.04
CA LEU A 194 -11.64 9.25 28.44
C LEU A 194 -11.81 9.10 29.96
N SER A 195 -10.73 9.18 30.73
CA SER A 195 -10.83 9.20 32.20
C SER A 195 -11.23 10.58 32.75
N ASP A 196 -11.18 11.63 31.92
CA ASP A 196 -11.62 12.98 32.24
C ASP A 196 -13.05 13.18 31.73
N THR A 197 -14.02 13.16 32.65
CA THR A 197 -15.47 13.22 32.34
C THR A 197 -15.92 14.55 31.75
N GLU A 198 -15.09 15.60 31.86
CA GLU A 198 -15.36 16.92 31.28
C GLU A 198 -14.66 17.11 29.93
N SER A 199 -13.88 16.11 29.48
CA SER A 199 -13.15 16.20 28.21
C SER A 199 -14.11 16.14 27.02
N HIS A 200 -13.66 16.71 25.89
CA HIS A 200 -14.45 16.70 24.67
C HIS A 200 -14.69 15.29 24.15
N ASN A 201 -13.63 14.46 24.14
CA ASN A 201 -13.72 13.06 23.71
C ASN A 201 -14.69 12.27 24.59
N TYR A 202 -14.68 12.47 25.91
CA TYR A 202 -15.62 11.80 26.81
C TYR A 202 -17.06 12.09 26.41
N HIS A 203 -17.43 13.36 26.21
CA HIS A 203 -18.81 13.72 25.84
C HIS A 203 -19.24 13.16 24.49
N VAL A 204 -18.37 13.16 23.48
CA VAL A 204 -18.69 12.59 22.15
C VAL A 204 -18.90 11.08 22.25
N ILE A 205 -18.00 10.38 22.96
CA ILE A 205 -18.11 8.93 23.14
C ILE A 205 -19.31 8.57 24.03
N GLN A 206 -19.59 9.33 25.09
CA GLN A 206 -20.78 9.14 25.93
C GLN A 206 -22.07 9.23 25.11
N SER A 207 -22.20 10.23 24.24
CA SER A 207 -23.38 10.36 23.37
C SER A 207 -23.54 9.16 22.42
N PHE A 208 -22.45 8.55 21.96
CA PHE A 208 -22.52 7.30 21.20
C PHE A 208 -22.89 6.11 22.09
N MET A 209 -22.31 6.01 23.28
CA MET A 209 -22.58 4.93 24.23
C MET A 209 -24.03 4.92 24.69
N ASP A 210 -24.68 6.08 24.83
CA ASP A 210 -26.12 6.17 25.09
C ASP A 210 -26.93 5.44 24.00
N ARG A 211 -26.60 5.67 22.72
CA ARG A 211 -27.24 5.00 21.58
C ARG A 211 -26.94 3.50 21.54
N VAL A 212 -25.70 3.11 21.85
CA VAL A 212 -25.26 1.72 21.94
C VAL A 212 -26.03 0.98 23.06
N ALA A 213 -26.25 1.64 24.20
CA ALA A 213 -27.00 1.10 25.32
C ALA A 213 -28.49 0.95 24.99
N GLU A 214 -29.09 1.92 24.30
CA GLU A 214 -30.47 1.83 23.80
C GLU A 214 -30.70 0.61 22.88
N GLN A 215 -29.69 0.25 22.07
CA GLN A 215 -29.74 -0.94 21.21
C GLN A 215 -29.35 -2.25 21.94
N GLY A 216 -28.94 -2.18 23.21
CA GLY A 216 -28.58 -3.35 24.01
C GLY A 216 -27.29 -4.06 23.55
N VAL A 217 -26.39 -3.34 22.86
CA VAL A 217 -25.13 -3.89 22.31
C VAL A 217 -23.87 -3.39 23.03
N ALA A 218 -24.04 -2.76 24.20
CA ALA A 218 -22.94 -2.20 25.01
C ALA A 218 -21.81 -3.19 25.33
N SER A 219 -22.12 -4.48 25.54
CA SER A 219 -21.13 -5.53 25.81
C SER A 219 -20.12 -5.76 24.67
N ARG A 220 -20.37 -5.20 23.49
CA ARG A 220 -19.51 -5.32 22.30
C ARG A 220 -18.60 -4.12 22.09
N VAL A 221 -18.72 -3.10 22.93
CA VAL A 221 -17.87 -1.92 22.86
C VAL A 221 -16.84 -1.96 23.99
N SER A 222 -15.58 -1.77 23.65
CA SER A 222 -14.49 -1.57 24.59
C SER A 222 -13.90 -0.19 24.40
N LEU A 223 -13.82 0.57 25.49
CA LEU A 223 -13.25 1.92 25.48
C LEU A 223 -11.90 1.91 26.20
N VAL A 224 -10.91 2.56 25.59
CA VAL A 224 -9.54 2.63 26.10
C VAL A 224 -9.06 4.07 26.10
N ASP A 225 -8.68 4.56 27.28
CA ASP A 225 -7.92 5.79 27.45
C ASP A 225 -6.43 5.49 27.34
N TYR A 226 -5.76 6.20 26.44
CA TYR A 226 -4.33 6.17 26.22
C TYR A 226 -3.74 7.55 26.50
N THR A 227 -3.94 8.03 27.71
CA THR A 227 -3.33 9.24 28.26
C THR A 227 -2.44 8.87 29.44
N VAL A 228 -1.13 9.08 29.29
CA VAL A 228 -0.17 8.79 30.35
C VAL A 228 0.29 10.08 30.99
N TRP A 229 0.04 10.19 32.28
CA TRP A 229 0.43 11.33 33.12
C TRP A 229 1.78 11.08 33.76
N ASP A 230 2.53 12.14 34.08
CA ASP A 230 3.69 12.01 34.93
C ASP A 230 3.24 11.66 36.36
N ASP A 231 4.03 10.84 37.06
CA ASP A 231 3.72 10.45 38.45
C ASP A 231 3.61 11.66 39.38
N SER A 232 4.28 12.77 39.05
CA SER A 232 4.25 14.02 39.80
C SER A 232 3.07 14.94 39.46
N THR A 233 2.36 14.72 38.36
CA THR A 233 1.20 15.55 37.96
C THR A 233 0.05 15.36 38.97
N PRO A 234 -0.43 16.43 39.65
CA PRO A 234 -1.55 16.37 40.58
C PRO A 234 -2.84 15.89 39.89
N MET A 235 -3.70 15.16 40.60
CA MET A 235 -4.92 14.56 40.00
C MET A 235 -5.84 15.61 39.39
N GLU A 236 -5.99 16.76 40.03
CA GLU A 236 -6.79 17.90 39.56
C GLU A 236 -6.25 18.54 38.27
N GLU A 237 -4.97 18.31 37.94
CA GLU A 237 -4.34 18.78 36.70
C GLU A 237 -4.33 17.69 35.61
N ARG A 238 -4.80 16.47 35.91
CA ARG A 238 -4.91 15.35 34.96
C ARG A 238 -6.17 15.45 34.11
N THR A 239 -6.38 16.59 33.48
CA THR A 239 -7.54 16.92 32.65
C THR A 239 -7.12 17.45 31.29
N GLN A 240 -8.03 17.49 30.32
CA GLN A 240 -7.75 18.00 28.99
C GLN A 240 -7.21 19.45 28.99
N ASP A 241 -7.67 20.26 29.94
CA ASP A 241 -7.29 21.67 30.10
C ASP A 241 -6.20 21.90 31.18
N GLY A 242 -5.66 20.82 31.74
CA GLY A 242 -4.66 20.84 32.80
C GLY A 242 -3.21 20.76 32.30
N GLU A 243 -2.37 19.96 32.98
CA GLU A 243 -0.98 19.74 32.55
C GLU A 243 -0.94 18.92 31.24
N ASN A 244 0.18 19.00 30.51
CA ASN A 244 0.36 18.11 29.38
C ASN A 244 0.68 16.68 29.87
N PRO A 245 0.05 15.65 29.30
CA PRO A 245 0.42 14.28 29.60
C PRO A 245 1.88 14.02 29.18
N GLN A 246 2.55 13.11 29.88
CA GLN A 246 3.89 12.65 29.54
C GLN A 246 3.94 12.11 28.11
N PHE A 247 2.93 11.33 27.72
CA PHE A 247 2.69 10.97 26.32
C PHE A 247 1.25 10.48 26.09
N THR A 248 0.83 10.51 24.83
CA THR A 248 -0.48 10.02 24.36
C THR A 248 -0.38 9.58 22.90
N LEU A 249 -1.46 9.02 22.33
CA LEU A 249 -1.51 8.64 20.93
C LEU A 249 -1.80 9.85 20.02
N HIS A 250 -1.27 9.81 18.80
CA HIS A 250 -1.64 10.74 17.72
C HIS A 250 -1.94 10.01 16.39
N ALA A 251 -2.00 8.69 16.46
CA ALA A 251 -2.31 7.82 15.33
C ALA A 251 -3.79 7.91 14.97
N LYS A 252 -4.09 7.90 13.66
CA LYS A 252 -5.45 7.74 13.15
C LYS A 252 -5.46 6.48 12.31
N VAL A 253 -5.97 5.42 12.91
CA VAL A 253 -5.99 4.09 12.32
C VAL A 253 -7.35 3.47 12.57
N MET A 254 -7.92 2.86 11.54
CA MET A 254 -9.11 2.03 11.68
C MET A 254 -8.81 0.66 11.08
N LEU A 255 -8.81 -0.37 11.93
CA LEU A 255 -8.66 -1.76 11.51
C LEU A 255 -10.03 -2.39 11.30
N PHE A 256 -10.14 -3.21 10.26
CA PHE A 256 -11.31 -4.01 9.95
C PHE A 256 -10.86 -5.46 9.83
N ASP A 257 -11.17 -6.26 10.85
CA ASP A 257 -10.67 -7.63 10.98
C ASP A 257 -9.16 -7.69 10.73
N SER A 258 -8.65 -8.84 10.25
CA SER A 258 -7.26 -8.98 9.79
C SER A 258 -7.10 -8.61 8.31
N ARG A 259 -8.07 -7.88 7.74
CA ARG A 259 -8.26 -7.81 6.28
C ARG A 259 -7.96 -6.44 5.70
N ALA A 260 -8.31 -5.38 6.43
CA ALA A 260 -8.08 -4.01 5.97
C ALA A 260 -7.62 -3.09 7.11
N ALA A 261 -6.83 -2.09 6.75
CA ALA A 261 -6.37 -1.04 7.65
C ALA A 261 -6.43 0.32 6.96
N TYR A 262 -7.17 1.26 7.53
CA TYR A 262 -7.07 2.67 7.16
C TYR A 262 -5.97 3.35 7.97
N ILE A 263 -5.13 4.15 7.31
CA ILE A 263 -4.17 5.06 7.94
C ILE A 263 -4.25 6.41 7.24
N GLY A 264 -4.39 7.50 8.00
CA GLY A 264 -4.44 8.81 7.38
C GLY A 264 -4.38 9.97 8.35
N SER A 265 -4.71 11.16 7.82
CA SER A 265 -4.75 12.41 8.58
C SER A 265 -6.11 12.69 9.21
N ALA A 266 -7.19 12.10 8.68
CA ALA A 266 -8.52 12.33 9.19
C ALA A 266 -8.65 11.85 10.65
N ASN A 267 -8.89 12.79 11.55
CA ASN A 267 -9.51 12.46 12.84
C ASN A 267 -10.97 12.05 12.60
N VAL A 268 -11.62 11.42 13.58
CA VAL A 268 -13.06 11.11 13.48
C VAL A 268 -13.86 12.34 13.91
N THR A 269 -13.67 13.41 13.16
CA THR A 269 -14.09 14.75 13.51
C THR A 269 -14.96 15.38 12.41
N ASP A 270 -15.80 16.36 12.76
CA ASP A 270 -16.71 17.10 11.86
C ASP A 270 -15.94 17.68 10.66
N TYR A 271 -14.74 18.12 11.01
CA TYR A 271 -13.76 18.81 10.18
C TYR A 271 -13.10 17.95 9.10
N GLY A 272 -12.81 16.68 9.38
CA GLY A 272 -12.05 15.81 8.47
C GLY A 272 -12.82 15.32 7.24
N PHE A 273 -14.14 15.47 7.20
CA PHE A 273 -14.95 14.87 6.14
C PHE A 273 -15.51 15.83 5.10
N ASN A 274 -15.75 17.11 5.44
CA ASN A 274 -16.31 18.10 4.50
C ASN A 274 -15.67 19.50 4.57
N ARG A 275 -14.71 19.75 5.47
CA ARG A 275 -14.13 21.10 5.68
C ARG A 275 -12.62 21.15 5.49
N TYR A 276 -11.92 20.06 5.77
CA TYR A 276 -10.51 19.93 5.48
C TYR A 276 -10.27 18.90 4.38
N LEU A 277 -9.17 19.15 3.68
CA LEU A 277 -8.56 18.19 2.78
C LEU A 277 -7.87 17.12 3.63
N GLU A 278 -8.52 15.98 3.85
CA GLU A 278 -7.87 14.85 4.49
C GLU A 278 -7.40 13.84 3.46
N LEU A 279 -6.27 13.22 3.76
CA LEU A 279 -5.68 12.17 2.94
C LEU A 279 -5.48 10.92 3.80
N GLY A 280 -5.58 9.78 3.15
CA GLY A 280 -5.18 8.53 3.77
C GLY A 280 -5.04 7.43 2.76
N VAL A 281 -4.77 6.24 3.26
CA VAL A 281 -4.71 5.01 2.48
C VAL A 281 -5.51 3.94 3.16
N LEU A 282 -6.24 3.16 2.37
CA LEU A 282 -6.73 1.85 2.77
C LEU A 282 -5.73 0.80 2.30
N LEU A 283 -5.25 0.00 3.24
CA LEU A 283 -4.41 -1.16 2.97
C LEU A 283 -5.25 -2.42 3.04
N GLU A 284 -5.12 -3.30 2.07
CA GLU A 284 -5.69 -4.65 2.08
C GLU A 284 -4.59 -5.67 1.74
N GLY A 285 -4.53 -6.77 2.50
CA GLY A 285 -3.54 -7.83 2.30
C GLY A 285 -2.38 -7.77 3.30
N ALA A 286 -1.18 -8.12 2.84
CA ALA A 286 -0.07 -8.51 3.71
C ALA A 286 0.36 -7.45 4.74
N LYS A 287 0.30 -6.17 4.36
CA LYS A 287 0.71 -5.07 5.24
C LYS A 287 -0.32 -4.69 6.28
N VAL A 288 -1.48 -5.37 6.36
CA VAL A 288 -2.43 -5.20 7.46
C VAL A 288 -1.91 -5.82 8.76
N THR A 289 -1.20 -6.95 8.68
CA THR A 289 -0.71 -7.70 9.86
C THR A 289 0.15 -6.85 10.80
N PRO A 290 1.15 -6.06 10.34
CA PRO A 290 1.92 -5.20 11.24
C PRO A 290 1.07 -4.15 11.99
N PHE A 291 0.01 -3.61 11.38
CA PHE A 291 -0.87 -2.65 12.06
C PHE A 291 -1.72 -3.33 13.14
N ARG A 292 -2.17 -4.57 12.88
CA ARG A 292 -2.84 -5.40 13.88
C ARG A 292 -1.93 -5.73 15.05
N GLU A 293 -0.69 -6.13 14.78
CA GLU A 293 0.31 -6.42 15.82
C GLU A 293 0.61 -5.17 16.65
N LEU A 294 0.73 -4.01 16.01
CA LEU A 294 0.89 -2.72 16.70
C LEU A 294 -0.31 -2.42 17.61
N CYS A 295 -1.54 -2.57 17.12
CA CYS A 295 -2.74 -2.33 17.95
C CYS A 295 -2.83 -3.31 19.11
N THR A 296 -2.48 -4.59 18.90
CA THR A 296 -2.43 -5.60 19.97
C THR A 296 -1.41 -5.20 21.03
N CYS A 297 -0.19 -4.85 20.61
CA CYS A 297 0.86 -4.38 21.52
C CYS A 297 0.46 -3.13 22.30
N LEU A 298 -0.28 -2.20 21.67
CA LEU A 298 -0.79 -1.00 22.33
C LEU A 298 -1.84 -1.37 23.39
N LEU A 299 -2.82 -2.21 23.04
CA LEU A 299 -3.90 -2.64 23.93
C LEU A 299 -3.42 -3.49 25.10
N ASP A 300 -2.33 -4.23 24.93
CA ASP A 300 -1.69 -5.03 25.98
C ASP A 300 -0.73 -4.21 26.86
N SER A 301 -0.46 -2.95 26.50
CA SER A 301 0.44 -2.10 27.27
C SER A 301 -0.21 -1.64 28.58
N ALA A 302 0.62 -1.40 29.60
CA ALA A 302 0.15 -0.87 30.90
C ALA A 302 -0.47 0.54 30.79
N SER A 303 -0.21 1.24 29.68
CA SER A 303 -0.73 2.58 29.39
C SER A 303 -2.14 2.57 28.79
N ALA A 304 -2.65 1.41 28.34
CA ALA A 304 -4.00 1.25 27.83
C ALA A 304 -4.98 1.02 28.99
N ILE A 305 -5.62 2.10 29.46
CA ILE A 305 -6.56 2.05 30.58
C ILE A 305 -7.97 1.82 30.02
N ARG A 306 -8.61 0.70 30.42
CA ARG A 306 -10.02 0.48 30.07
C ARG A 306 -10.92 1.41 30.88
N VAL A 307 -11.89 2.02 30.21
CA VAL A 307 -12.85 2.96 30.82
C VAL A 307 -14.27 2.43 30.59
N ASP A 308 -15.10 2.56 31.61
CA ASP A 308 -16.54 2.30 31.52
C ASP A 308 -17.27 3.65 31.49
N ILE A 309 -18.10 3.86 30.47
CA ILE A 309 -18.95 5.06 30.27
C ILE A 309 -20.41 4.63 30.21
#